data_AF-A0A812LCN7-F1
#
_entry.id   AF-A0A812LCN7-F1
#
_cell.length_a   1.000
_cell.length_b   1.000
_cell.length_c   1.000
_cell.angle_alpha   90.00
_cell.angle_beta   90.00
_cell.angle_gamma   90.00
#
_symmetry.space_group_name_H-M   'P 1'
#
loop_
_entity.id
_entity.type
_entity.pdbx_description
1 polymer ?
#
loop_
_entity_poly.entity_id
_entity_poly.type
_entity_poly.pdbx_seq_one_letter_code
_entity_poly.pdbx_strand_id
1 'polypeptide(L)'
;MEFALCRAKAGGGGALRVESDFIQHAGSMKFRSCAATEDGGAMNLGKSLTATGAMEFYACHADGDGGAIKLQGDLLQQADGNMSFALCTARRGGAVSAYRLEASSTMEFKVVQLSLRLTSLRKPAVQTLSHAPLETEALWKSAVTLFVTACAALNLAMRNKAAEMKGSALEVLGDFLVPHLPTDCPDGVLDLTGTYVVDWVSTFDGNCKIRGKGAAVLIREPLVVEGAVEFLGLITFIGLSPMEQACVTVHGSITIGGTSDEANILFTDCHNQGNTSAGGALHIAEGLTVVSGVLEIERSSSVKGGAGVYIDNGNLRQAGGMIKIKASTSEGNGGGLLISKGSLVQADGQISCHKCSAKRGGCMALNGVHNYSLQTNGSIEAEGCTAAAGAGSQSF
;
A
#
# COMPACT_ATOMS: atom_id res chain seq x y z
N MET A 1 9.55 -8.51 3.92
CA MET A 1 8.94 -7.40 3.18
C MET A 1 9.59 -7.27 1.83
N GLU A 2 8.82 -7.00 0.78
CA GLU A 2 9.33 -6.79 -0.58
C GLU A 2 8.68 -5.58 -1.24
N PHE A 3 9.50 -4.74 -1.86
CA PHE A 3 9.07 -3.55 -2.57
C PHE A 3 9.66 -3.62 -3.98
N ALA A 4 8.80 -3.61 -4.99
CA ALA A 4 9.21 -3.75 -6.37
C ALA A 4 8.60 -2.63 -7.23
N LEU A 5 9.40 -2.04 -8.12
CA LEU A 5 8.94 -1.08 -9.13
C LEU A 5 8.21 0.16 -8.55
N CYS A 6 8.45 0.48 -7.28
CA CYS A 6 7.83 1.62 -6.61
C CYS A 6 8.50 2.94 -7.03
N ARG A 7 7.70 4.01 -7.18
CA ARG A 7 8.20 5.31 -7.67
C ARG A 7 7.71 6.50 -6.86
N ALA A 8 8.63 7.40 -6.52
CA ALA A 8 8.34 8.70 -5.92
C ALA A 8 8.68 9.83 -6.90
N LYS A 9 7.73 10.74 -7.17
CA LYS A 9 7.95 11.92 -8.04
C LYS A 9 8.50 13.15 -7.32
N ALA A 10 8.42 13.18 -5.99
CA ALA A 10 9.00 14.20 -5.14
C ALA A 10 9.18 13.64 -3.72
N GLY A 11 10.06 14.23 -2.91
CA GLY A 11 10.30 13.85 -1.53
C GLY A 11 11.20 12.63 -1.29
N GLY A 12 11.62 11.92 -2.33
CA GLY A 12 12.51 10.76 -2.20
C GLY A 12 11.84 9.48 -1.67
N GLY A 13 12.63 8.40 -1.53
CA GLY A 13 12.18 7.16 -0.91
C GLY A 13 11.26 6.36 -1.81
N GLY A 14 11.73 5.98 -3.02
CA GLY A 14 10.88 5.41 -4.06
C GLY A 14 9.96 4.28 -3.60
N ALA A 15 10.36 3.48 -2.61
CA ALA A 15 9.49 2.58 -1.86
C ALA A 15 9.09 3.13 -0.49
N LEU A 16 10.05 3.57 0.33
CA LEU A 16 9.85 3.90 1.74
C LEU A 16 10.33 5.31 2.07
N ARG A 17 9.49 6.09 2.76
CA ARG A 17 9.89 7.37 3.36
C ARG A 17 9.50 7.39 4.82
N VAL A 18 10.47 7.66 5.69
CA VAL A 18 10.28 7.71 7.14
C VAL A 18 10.88 9.00 7.67
N GLU A 19 10.10 9.85 8.33
CA GLU A 19 10.63 11.13 8.84
C GLU A 19 11.39 11.00 10.17
N SER A 20 11.37 9.81 10.78
CA SER A 20 12.02 9.50 12.07
C SER A 20 13.03 8.34 11.93
N ASP A 21 13.34 7.70 13.06
CA ASP A 21 14.17 6.50 13.14
C ASP A 21 13.45 5.29 12.55
N PHE A 22 14.19 4.46 11.81
CA PHE A 22 13.71 3.18 11.30
C PHE A 22 14.54 2.05 11.89
N ILE A 23 13.87 1.13 12.59
CA ILE A 23 14.49 -0.03 13.23
C ILE A 23 13.91 -1.30 12.59
N GLN A 24 14.76 -2.08 11.95
CA GLN A 24 14.42 -3.40 11.44
C GLN A 24 15.00 -4.46 12.37
N HIS A 25 14.15 -5.07 13.20
CA HIS A 25 14.55 -6.03 14.24
C HIS A 25 14.94 -7.43 13.72
N ALA A 26 14.31 -7.93 12.67
CA ALA A 26 14.56 -9.27 12.14
C ALA A 26 13.99 -9.44 10.72
N GLY A 27 14.22 -10.62 10.12
CA GLY A 27 13.67 -11.00 8.81
C GLY A 27 14.42 -10.41 7.63
N SER A 28 13.78 -10.40 6.45
CA SER A 28 14.36 -9.87 5.21
C SER A 28 13.53 -8.75 4.60
N MET A 29 14.18 -7.66 4.19
CA MET A 29 13.61 -6.60 3.35
C MET A 29 14.27 -6.60 1.98
N LYS A 30 13.47 -6.59 0.92
CA LYS A 30 13.94 -6.54 -0.47
C LYS A 30 13.39 -5.32 -1.18
N PHE A 31 14.25 -4.62 -1.90
CA PHE A 31 13.91 -3.46 -2.72
C PHE A 31 14.42 -3.70 -4.13
N ARG A 32 13.52 -3.76 -5.11
CA ARG A 32 13.84 -4.10 -6.50
C ARG A 32 13.34 -3.01 -7.43
N SER A 33 14.25 -2.40 -8.18
CA SER A 33 13.93 -1.44 -9.24
C SER A 33 13.06 -0.27 -8.76
N CYS A 34 13.26 0.16 -7.51
CA CYS A 34 12.62 1.34 -6.93
C CYS A 34 13.31 2.61 -7.44
N ALA A 35 12.54 3.68 -7.64
CA ALA A 35 13.09 4.94 -8.14
C ALA A 35 12.52 6.19 -7.45
N ALA A 36 13.35 7.21 -7.28
CA ALA A 36 12.94 8.53 -6.84
C ALA A 36 13.61 9.65 -7.66
N THR A 37 12.89 10.75 -7.89
CA THR A 37 13.39 11.95 -8.58
C THR A 37 14.21 12.89 -7.68
N GLU A 38 14.26 12.58 -6.39
CA GLU A 38 15.08 13.30 -5.41
C GLU A 38 16.04 12.31 -4.77
N ASP A 39 15.95 12.07 -3.47
CA ASP A 39 16.92 11.24 -2.74
C ASP A 39 16.37 9.83 -2.43
N GLY A 40 17.26 8.86 -2.21
CA GLY A 40 16.88 7.57 -1.66
C GLY A 40 15.98 6.76 -2.60
N GLY A 41 16.55 6.18 -3.66
CA GLY A 41 15.75 5.54 -4.71
C GLY A 41 14.86 4.39 -4.22
N ALA A 42 15.25 3.72 -3.14
CA ALA A 42 14.39 2.84 -2.38
C ALA A 42 13.89 3.47 -1.08
N MET A 43 14.79 4.00 -0.25
CA MET A 43 14.48 4.49 1.10
C MET A 43 15.02 5.91 1.31
N ASN A 44 14.19 6.81 1.85
CA ASN A 44 14.60 8.12 2.33
C ASN A 44 14.18 8.27 3.81
N LEU A 45 15.17 8.35 4.71
CA LEU A 45 14.94 8.37 6.15
C LEU A 45 15.45 9.67 6.78
N GLY A 46 14.64 10.24 7.67
CA GLY A 46 14.90 11.53 8.31
C GLY A 46 15.98 11.48 9.39
N LYS A 47 16.10 10.36 10.12
CA LYS A 47 17.03 10.24 11.26
C LYS A 47 18.04 9.11 11.10
N SER A 48 17.75 7.95 11.70
CA SER A 48 18.66 6.80 11.71
C SER A 48 18.04 5.55 11.09
N LEU A 49 18.90 4.64 10.64
CA LEU A 49 18.55 3.29 10.22
C LEU A 49 19.30 2.31 11.12
N THR A 50 18.58 1.48 11.87
CA THR A 50 19.15 0.33 12.57
C THR A 50 18.60 -0.96 11.95
N ALA A 51 19.47 -1.78 11.37
CA ALA A 51 19.09 -3.06 10.78
C ALA A 51 19.79 -4.23 11.49
N THR A 52 19.02 -5.22 11.93
CA THR A 52 19.50 -6.47 12.54
C THR A 52 19.17 -7.72 11.71
N GLY A 53 18.43 -7.59 10.60
CA GLY A 53 18.18 -8.67 9.65
C GLY A 53 18.76 -8.38 8.26
N ALA A 54 18.26 -9.10 7.24
CA ALA A 54 18.76 -9.00 5.88
C ALA A 54 18.08 -7.86 5.09
N MET A 55 18.85 -7.02 4.40
CA MET A 55 18.34 -5.98 3.51
C MET A 55 19.01 -6.10 2.13
N GLU A 56 18.21 -6.29 1.08
CA GLU A 56 18.67 -6.39 -0.30
C GLU A 56 18.13 -5.21 -1.11
N PHE A 57 19.04 -4.49 -1.78
CA PHE A 57 18.72 -3.40 -2.70
C PHE A 57 19.26 -3.76 -4.08
N TYR A 58 18.37 -3.85 -5.06
CA TYR A 58 18.72 -4.24 -6.42
C TYR A 58 18.14 -3.24 -7.42
N ALA A 59 19.01 -2.67 -8.27
CA ALA A 59 18.66 -1.76 -9.35
C ALA A 59 17.86 -0.51 -8.90
N CYS A 60 18.12 -0.02 -7.69
CA CYS A 60 17.47 1.19 -7.16
C CYS A 60 18.13 2.47 -7.69
N HIS A 61 17.33 3.50 -7.98
CA HIS A 61 17.82 4.72 -8.60
C HIS A 61 17.28 6.01 -7.96
N ALA A 62 18.14 7.01 -7.77
CA ALA A 62 17.76 8.36 -7.34
C ALA A 62 18.43 9.45 -8.19
N ASP A 63 17.70 10.49 -8.58
CA ASP A 63 18.30 11.63 -9.32
C ASP A 63 19.15 12.55 -8.40
N GLY A 64 18.96 12.45 -7.08
CA GLY A 64 19.67 13.19 -6.04
C GLY A 64 20.74 12.35 -5.34
N ASP A 65 20.57 12.15 -4.04
CA ASP A 65 21.52 11.47 -3.17
C ASP A 65 21.08 10.05 -2.81
N GLY A 66 22.00 9.09 -2.88
CA GLY A 66 21.78 7.72 -2.39
C GLY A 66 20.79 6.92 -3.23
N GLY A 67 21.30 6.16 -4.20
CA GLY A 67 20.50 5.42 -5.18
C GLY A 67 19.61 4.35 -4.59
N ALA A 68 20.01 3.77 -3.47
CA ALA A 68 19.16 2.93 -2.64
C ALA A 68 18.67 3.70 -1.42
N ILE A 69 19.59 4.19 -0.58
CA ILE A 69 19.26 4.77 0.72
C ILE A 69 19.80 6.20 0.81
N LYS A 70 18.92 7.12 1.19
CA LYS A 70 19.29 8.43 1.75
C LYS A 70 18.96 8.45 3.24
N LEU A 71 19.94 8.84 4.04
CA LEU A 71 19.76 9.26 5.42
C LEU A 71 20.03 10.76 5.53
N GLN A 72 19.06 11.49 6.07
CA GLN A 72 19.22 12.89 6.42
C GLN A 72 19.86 13.08 7.80
N GLY A 73 19.65 12.12 8.71
CA GLY A 73 20.28 12.10 10.02
C GLY A 73 21.56 11.28 10.07
N ASP A 74 22.00 11.00 11.30
CA ASP A 74 23.42 10.77 11.53
C ASP A 74 23.91 9.35 11.25
N LEU A 75 23.08 8.33 11.46
CA LEU A 75 23.58 6.96 11.61
C LEU A 75 22.85 5.93 10.75
N LEU A 76 23.61 5.26 9.88
CA LEU A 76 23.29 3.95 9.36
C LEU A 76 24.02 2.90 10.20
N GLN A 77 23.27 2.11 10.98
CA GLN A 77 23.80 1.02 11.78
C GLN A 77 23.28 -0.32 11.27
N GLN A 78 24.19 -1.18 10.83
CA GLN A 78 23.91 -2.60 10.67
C GLN A 78 24.47 -3.32 11.90
N ALA A 79 23.58 -3.69 12.81
CA ALA A 79 23.94 -4.37 14.04
C ALA A 79 24.10 -5.88 13.80
N ASP A 80 23.20 -6.49 13.02
CA ASP A 80 23.21 -7.91 12.67
C ASP A 80 22.66 -8.13 11.24
N GLY A 81 22.80 -9.34 10.70
CA GLY A 81 22.30 -9.69 9.36
C GLY A 81 23.21 -9.21 8.22
N ASN A 82 22.70 -9.19 6.98
CA ASN A 82 23.47 -8.80 5.78
C ASN A 82 22.76 -7.67 5.02
N MET A 83 23.52 -6.66 4.58
CA MET A 83 23.02 -5.58 3.75
C MET A 83 23.73 -5.63 2.40
N SER A 84 23.00 -5.80 1.30
CA SER A 84 23.59 -5.91 -0.04
C SER A 84 22.99 -4.88 -0.99
N PHE A 85 23.87 -4.18 -1.71
CA PHE A 85 23.53 -3.19 -2.71
C PHE A 85 24.06 -3.64 -4.06
N ALA A 86 23.18 -3.77 -5.04
CA ALA A 86 23.54 -4.18 -6.40
C ALA A 86 22.90 -3.25 -7.43
N LEU A 87 23.71 -2.72 -8.36
CA LEU A 87 23.25 -1.87 -9.46
C LEU A 87 22.49 -0.61 -8.99
N CYS A 88 22.80 -0.11 -7.80
CA CYS A 88 22.18 1.10 -7.27
C CYS A 88 22.94 2.35 -7.73
N THR A 89 22.22 3.35 -8.23
CA THR A 89 22.81 4.55 -8.82
C THR A 89 22.15 5.83 -8.32
N ALA A 90 22.96 6.85 -8.08
CA ALA A 90 22.50 8.20 -7.83
C ALA A 90 23.48 9.25 -8.33
N ARG A 91 22.99 10.48 -8.51
CA ARG A 91 23.85 11.61 -8.89
C ARG A 91 24.93 11.89 -7.84
N ARG A 92 24.64 11.70 -6.56
CA ARG A 92 25.62 11.80 -5.46
C ARG A 92 25.46 10.64 -4.47
N GLY A 93 26.54 10.22 -3.82
CA GLY A 93 26.51 9.17 -2.78
C GLY A 93 26.51 7.73 -3.29
N GLY A 94 26.34 7.48 -4.59
CA GLY A 94 26.27 6.11 -5.10
C GLY A 94 25.06 5.36 -4.59
N ALA A 95 25.23 4.17 -4.02
CA ALA A 95 24.10 3.40 -3.45
C ALA A 95 23.56 4.01 -2.15
N VAL A 96 24.42 4.58 -1.30
CA VAL A 96 24.07 5.02 0.05
C VAL A 96 24.63 6.41 0.32
N SER A 97 23.76 7.33 0.74
CA SER A 97 24.17 8.64 1.27
C SER A 97 23.81 8.72 2.74
N ALA A 98 24.82 8.74 3.60
CA ALA A 98 24.69 8.82 5.06
C ALA A 98 25.90 9.58 5.65
N TYR A 99 25.72 10.22 6.82
CA TYR A 99 26.80 10.90 7.52
C TYR A 99 27.76 9.94 8.24
N ARG A 100 27.20 8.93 8.92
CA ARG A 100 27.96 7.87 9.59
C ARG A 100 27.41 6.51 9.20
N LEU A 101 28.34 5.57 9.00
CA LEU A 101 28.05 4.19 8.71
C LEU A 101 28.79 3.30 9.71
N GLU A 102 28.03 2.49 10.43
CA GLU A 102 28.52 1.54 11.42
C GLU A 102 28.01 0.15 11.03
N ALA A 103 28.95 -0.76 10.70
CA ALA A 103 28.63 -2.14 10.36
C ALA A 103 29.30 -3.07 11.36
N SER A 104 28.49 -3.83 12.10
CA SER A 104 28.96 -4.93 12.94
C SER A 104 28.95 -6.27 12.18
N SER A 105 28.27 -6.31 11.01
CA SER A 105 28.21 -7.44 10.09
C SER A 105 28.50 -7.02 8.64
N THR A 106 28.11 -7.83 7.64
CA THR A 106 28.53 -7.63 6.24
C THR A 106 27.64 -6.63 5.50
N MET A 107 28.26 -5.54 5.02
CA MET A 107 27.72 -4.69 3.95
C MET A 107 28.42 -4.99 2.63
N GLU A 108 27.67 -5.39 1.61
CA GLU A 108 28.18 -5.74 0.29
C GLU A 108 27.73 -4.72 -0.76
N PHE A 109 28.67 -4.23 -1.57
CA PHE A 109 28.40 -3.29 -2.66
C PHE A 109 28.87 -3.88 -4.00
N LYS A 110 27.92 -4.22 -4.88
CA LYS A 110 28.15 -4.85 -6.18
C LYS A 110 27.78 -3.89 -7.31
N VAL A 111 28.76 -3.50 -8.13
CA VAL A 111 28.54 -2.69 -9.34
C VAL A 111 27.72 -1.43 -9.04
N VAL A 112 28.18 -0.66 -8.04
CA VAL A 112 27.57 0.60 -7.65
C VAL A 112 28.46 1.77 -8.08
N GLN A 113 27.86 2.87 -8.52
CA GLN A 113 28.61 4.08 -8.84
C GLN A 113 29.14 4.69 -7.53
N LEU A 114 30.38 4.41 -7.14
CA LEU A 114 30.93 4.92 -5.87
C LEU A 114 31.17 6.43 -5.94
N SER A 115 30.51 7.18 -5.06
CA SER A 115 30.89 8.55 -4.68
C SER A 115 30.67 8.72 -3.19
N LEU A 116 31.46 8.00 -2.40
CA LEU A 116 31.41 8.03 -0.94
C LEU A 116 32.11 9.30 -0.41
N ARG A 117 31.35 10.17 0.27
CA ARG A 117 31.90 11.20 1.17
C ARG A 117 31.82 10.66 2.60
N LEU A 118 32.85 9.92 3.03
CA LEU A 118 32.99 9.46 4.40
C LEU A 118 33.83 10.47 5.18
N THR A 119 33.27 11.07 6.23
CA THR A 119 34.01 11.97 7.13
C THR A 119 34.70 11.24 8.29
N SER A 120 34.35 9.96 8.56
CA SER A 120 34.98 9.14 9.61
C SER A 120 34.62 7.65 9.45
N LEU A 121 35.62 6.77 9.42
CA LEU A 121 35.48 5.30 9.47
C LEU A 121 36.18 4.81 10.75
N ARG A 122 35.49 4.05 11.61
CA ARG A 122 36.08 3.52 12.86
C ARG A 122 36.51 2.05 12.86
N LYS A 123 36.34 1.29 11.77
CA LYS A 123 36.92 -0.06 11.58
C LYS A 123 37.14 -0.36 10.08
N PRO A 124 38.10 -1.22 9.70
CA PRO A 124 38.33 -1.55 8.29
C PRO A 124 37.18 -2.43 7.77
N ALA A 125 36.32 -1.86 6.92
CA ALA A 125 35.44 -2.63 6.05
C ALA A 125 36.26 -3.15 4.86
N VAL A 126 36.19 -4.45 4.58
CA VAL A 126 36.85 -5.06 3.42
C VAL A 126 36.08 -4.68 2.16
N GLN A 127 36.67 -3.80 1.34
CA GLN A 127 36.16 -3.46 0.01
C GLN A 127 36.85 -4.34 -1.04
N THR A 128 36.10 -5.21 -1.71
CA THR A 128 36.48 -5.80 -3.00
C THR A 128 35.88 -4.97 -4.12
N LEU A 129 36.68 -4.10 -4.73
CA LEU A 129 36.32 -3.36 -5.94
C LEU A 129 36.66 -4.20 -7.18
N SER A 130 35.64 -4.56 -7.98
CA SER A 130 35.83 -5.01 -9.36
C SER A 130 35.18 -3.99 -10.29
N HIS A 131 35.95 -3.37 -11.18
CA HIS A 131 35.46 -2.47 -12.21
C HIS A 131 35.37 -3.18 -13.57
N ALA A 132 34.24 -3.01 -14.25
CA ALA A 132 34.07 -3.30 -15.66
C ALA A 132 33.40 -2.07 -16.32
N PRO A 133 33.84 -1.63 -17.51
CA PRO A 133 33.22 -0.51 -18.21
C PRO A 133 31.95 -0.96 -18.94
N LEU A 134 30.90 -0.14 -18.87
CA LEU A 134 29.66 -0.30 -19.64
C LEU A 134 29.51 0.92 -20.56
N GLU A 135 29.72 0.70 -21.85
CA GLU A 135 29.33 1.63 -22.92
C GLU A 135 27.98 1.21 -23.52
N THR A 136 27.27 2.21 -24.08
CA THR A 136 26.07 2.17 -24.95
C THR A 136 24.68 2.30 -24.28
N GLU A 137 24.33 3.51 -23.86
CA GLU A 137 22.99 3.85 -23.31
C GLU A 137 22.11 4.75 -24.21
N ALA A 138 22.58 5.16 -25.40
CA ALA A 138 21.92 6.23 -26.15
C ALA A 138 20.76 5.79 -27.08
N LEU A 139 20.72 4.53 -27.53
CA LEU A 139 19.73 4.08 -28.54
C LEU A 139 18.47 3.42 -27.92
N TRP A 140 18.52 2.98 -26.66
CA TRP A 140 17.38 2.33 -25.99
C TRP A 140 16.31 3.31 -25.50
N LYS A 141 16.72 4.53 -25.08
CA LYS A 141 15.82 5.52 -24.45
C LYS A 141 14.73 6.03 -25.41
N SER A 142 15.02 6.14 -26.71
CA SER A 142 14.05 6.62 -27.71
C SER A 142 12.99 5.58 -28.10
N ALA A 143 13.36 4.29 -28.17
CA ALA A 143 12.42 3.23 -28.51
C ALA A 143 11.43 2.93 -27.36
N VAL A 144 11.90 2.97 -26.11
CA VAL A 144 11.05 2.76 -24.92
C VAL A 144 10.00 3.86 -24.79
N THR A 145 10.35 5.11 -25.09
CA THR A 145 9.42 6.25 -24.97
C THR A 145 8.24 6.13 -25.94
N LEU A 146 8.49 5.71 -27.19
CA LEU A 146 7.44 5.54 -28.20
C LEU A 146 6.46 4.41 -27.82
N PHE A 147 6.98 3.30 -27.29
CA PHE A 147 6.19 2.14 -26.90
C PHE A 147 5.30 2.39 -25.68
N VAL A 148 5.82 3.11 -24.67
CA VAL A 148 5.06 3.49 -23.47
C VAL A 148 3.88 4.40 -23.83
N THR A 149 4.09 5.34 -24.75
CA THR A 149 3.05 6.30 -25.17
C THR A 149 1.90 5.59 -25.91
N ALA A 150 2.23 4.65 -26.81
CA ALA A 150 1.22 3.85 -27.52
C ALA A 150 0.41 2.94 -26.58
N CYS A 151 1.06 2.31 -25.59
CA CYS A 151 0.36 1.48 -24.61
C CYS A 151 -0.59 2.28 -23.70
N ALA A 152 -0.21 3.51 -23.32
CA ALA A 152 -1.07 4.39 -22.53
C ALA A 152 -2.35 4.78 -23.28
N ALA A 153 -2.23 5.11 -24.57
CA ALA A 153 -3.37 5.45 -25.43
C ALA A 153 -4.34 4.26 -25.61
N LEU A 154 -3.80 3.04 -25.82
CA LEU A 154 -4.62 1.84 -25.96
C LEU A 154 -5.34 1.47 -24.66
N ASN A 155 -4.67 1.61 -23.51
CA ASN A 155 -5.28 1.36 -22.19
C ASN A 155 -6.43 2.32 -21.90
N LEU A 156 -6.26 3.61 -22.23
CA LEU A 156 -7.32 4.61 -22.09
C LEU A 156 -8.54 4.28 -22.99
N ALA A 157 -8.30 3.90 -24.25
CA ALA A 157 -9.37 3.51 -25.18
C ALA A 157 -10.14 2.27 -24.69
N MET A 158 -9.46 1.27 -24.12
CA MET A 158 -10.12 0.08 -23.57
C MET A 158 -10.93 0.39 -22.31
N ARG A 159 -10.46 1.29 -21.44
CA ARG A 159 -11.22 1.72 -20.24
C ARG A 159 -12.52 2.43 -20.61
N ASN A 160 -12.48 3.31 -21.59
CA ASN A 160 -13.67 4.04 -22.05
C ASN A 160 -14.72 3.07 -22.63
N LYS A 161 -14.29 2.11 -23.44
CA LYS A 161 -15.20 1.10 -24.03
C LYS A 161 -15.78 0.13 -23.00
N ALA A 162 -15.01 -0.22 -21.96
CA ALA A 162 -15.50 -1.04 -20.86
C ALA A 162 -16.55 -0.32 -20.00
N ALA A 163 -16.40 0.99 -19.79
CA ALA A 163 -17.40 1.81 -19.11
C ALA A 163 -18.72 1.91 -19.91
N GLU A 164 -18.64 2.10 -21.23
CA GLU A 164 -19.82 2.11 -22.11
C GLU A 164 -20.57 0.76 -22.14
N MET A 165 -19.84 -0.37 -22.13
CA MET A 165 -20.47 -1.70 -22.06
C MET A 165 -21.06 -2.03 -20.68
N LYS A 166 -20.48 -1.53 -19.58
CA LYS A 166 -21.05 -1.69 -18.24
C LYS A 166 -22.37 -0.96 -18.06
N GLY A 167 -22.51 0.26 -18.61
CA GLY A 167 -23.76 1.02 -18.56
C GLY A 167 -24.91 0.31 -19.30
N SER A 168 -24.62 -0.22 -20.50
CA SER A 168 -25.63 -0.87 -21.34
C SER A 168 -26.01 -2.29 -20.89
N ALA A 169 -25.11 -3.06 -20.30
CA ALA A 169 -25.44 -4.40 -19.79
C ALA A 169 -26.27 -4.35 -18.48
N LEU A 170 -26.08 -3.32 -17.65
CA LEU A 170 -26.83 -3.14 -16.41
C LEU A 170 -28.25 -2.59 -16.66
N GLU A 171 -28.44 -1.77 -17.69
CA GLU A 171 -29.77 -1.26 -18.09
C GLU A 171 -30.65 -2.31 -18.79
N VAL A 172 -30.07 -3.39 -19.33
CA VAL A 172 -30.81 -4.44 -20.05
C VAL A 172 -31.31 -5.56 -19.13
N LEU A 173 -30.87 -5.59 -17.87
CA LEU A 173 -31.50 -6.37 -16.80
C LEU A 173 -32.69 -5.57 -16.23
N GLY A 174 -33.72 -5.36 -17.06
CA GLY A 174 -34.92 -4.63 -16.68
C GLY A 174 -35.52 -5.15 -15.38
N ASP A 175 -35.82 -4.24 -14.45
CA ASP A 175 -36.66 -4.37 -13.25
C ASP A 175 -36.71 -5.76 -12.56
N PHE A 176 -35.63 -6.51 -12.59
CA PHE A 176 -35.48 -7.64 -11.69
C PHE A 176 -35.41 -7.02 -10.31
N LEU A 177 -36.43 -7.30 -9.50
CA LEU A 177 -36.58 -6.85 -8.12
C LEU A 177 -35.39 -7.37 -7.30
N VAL A 178 -34.25 -6.70 -7.41
CA VAL A 178 -33.10 -6.92 -6.52
C VAL A 178 -33.57 -6.42 -5.15
N PRO A 179 -33.64 -7.29 -4.14
CA PRO A 179 -34.09 -6.88 -2.82
C PRO A 179 -33.12 -5.84 -2.24
N HIS A 180 -33.66 -4.90 -1.47
CA HIS A 180 -32.83 -4.02 -0.66
C HIS A 180 -32.07 -4.84 0.38
N LEU A 181 -30.87 -4.40 0.73
CA LEU A 181 -30.10 -5.01 1.80
C LEU A 181 -30.86 -4.87 3.12
N PRO A 182 -31.13 -5.96 3.86
CA PRO A 182 -31.74 -5.86 5.19
C PRO A 182 -30.81 -5.06 6.11
N THR A 183 -31.34 -4.04 6.77
CA THR A 183 -30.58 -3.16 7.69
C THR A 183 -30.73 -3.56 9.15
N ASP A 184 -31.59 -4.54 9.43
CA ASP A 184 -31.70 -5.18 10.72
C ASP A 184 -30.73 -6.36 10.81
N CYS A 185 -30.20 -6.57 12.02
CA CYS A 185 -29.39 -7.73 12.34
C CYS A 185 -30.08 -8.53 13.45
N PRO A 186 -31.22 -9.19 13.14
CA PRO A 186 -31.98 -9.94 14.13
C PRO A 186 -31.06 -11.00 14.75
N ASP A 187 -31.10 -11.13 16.07
CA ASP A 187 -30.25 -12.04 16.84
C ASP A 187 -28.73 -11.81 16.67
N GLY A 188 -28.33 -10.65 16.15
CA GLY A 188 -26.94 -10.27 15.93
C GLY A 188 -26.27 -10.96 14.73
N VAL A 189 -27.03 -11.66 13.88
CA VAL A 189 -26.51 -12.33 12.67
C VAL A 189 -27.37 -12.01 11.45
N LEU A 190 -26.72 -11.60 10.36
CA LEU A 190 -27.33 -11.38 9.06
C LEU A 190 -26.73 -12.36 8.04
N ASP A 191 -27.51 -13.34 7.62
CA ASP A 191 -27.13 -14.26 6.55
C ASP A 191 -27.57 -13.70 5.17
N LEU A 192 -26.60 -13.55 4.26
CA LEU A 192 -26.82 -13.02 2.92
C LEU A 192 -26.63 -14.11 1.85
N THR A 193 -27.60 -14.21 0.95
CA THR A 193 -27.54 -15.09 -0.23
C THR A 193 -28.12 -14.37 -1.46
N GLY A 194 -27.40 -14.38 -2.58
CA GLY A 194 -27.84 -13.71 -3.81
C GLY A 194 -27.37 -12.26 -3.90
N THR A 195 -28.15 -11.41 -4.57
CA THR A 195 -27.78 -10.02 -4.85
C THR A 195 -28.72 -9.08 -4.09
N TYR A 196 -28.14 -8.05 -3.47
CA TYR A 196 -28.84 -7.00 -2.74
C TYR A 196 -28.45 -5.63 -3.29
N VAL A 197 -29.30 -4.63 -3.08
CA VAL A 197 -29.02 -3.23 -3.44
C VAL A 197 -29.07 -2.31 -2.22
N VAL A 198 -28.18 -1.33 -2.19
CA VAL A 198 -28.19 -0.18 -1.27
C VAL A 198 -28.36 1.07 -2.13
N ASP A 199 -29.60 1.53 -2.27
CA ASP A 199 -30.04 2.66 -3.10
C ASP A 199 -30.45 3.90 -2.30
N TRP A 200 -30.43 3.80 -0.97
CA TRP A 200 -30.45 4.91 -0.02
C TRP A 200 -29.42 4.65 1.07
N VAL A 201 -29.06 5.72 1.81
CA VAL A 201 -28.16 5.61 2.97
C VAL A 201 -28.77 4.66 3.99
N SER A 202 -28.18 3.48 4.10
CA SER A 202 -28.68 2.38 4.93
C SER A 202 -27.81 2.25 6.17
N THR A 203 -28.43 2.27 7.34
CA THR A 203 -27.72 2.22 8.62
C THR A 203 -28.02 0.93 9.37
N PHE A 204 -26.97 0.19 9.73
CA PHE A 204 -27.05 -0.90 10.70
C PHE A 204 -26.85 -0.36 12.11
N ASP A 205 -27.91 -0.43 12.91
CA ASP A 205 -27.86 -0.06 14.31
C ASP A 205 -27.28 -1.21 15.15
N GLY A 206 -26.15 -0.94 15.80
CA GLY A 206 -25.50 -1.88 16.73
C GLY A 206 -24.53 -2.87 16.08
N ASN A 207 -24.21 -3.93 16.83
CA ASN A 207 -23.22 -4.92 16.41
C ASN A 207 -23.86 -5.99 15.54
N CYS A 208 -23.17 -6.42 14.48
CA CYS A 208 -23.71 -7.41 13.55
C CYS A 208 -22.65 -8.38 13.02
N LYS A 209 -23.01 -9.66 12.90
CA LYS A 209 -22.23 -10.64 12.14
C LYS A 209 -22.86 -10.84 10.77
N ILE A 210 -22.18 -10.44 9.71
CA ILE A 210 -22.69 -10.58 8.34
C ILE A 210 -22.02 -11.78 7.69
N ARG A 211 -22.80 -12.81 7.36
CA ARG A 211 -22.33 -14.04 6.72
C ARG A 211 -22.81 -14.12 5.28
N GLY A 212 -21.88 -14.10 4.33
CA GLY A 212 -22.19 -14.28 2.91
C GLY A 212 -21.99 -15.70 2.44
N LYS A 213 -22.92 -16.22 1.64
CA LYS A 213 -22.75 -17.46 0.86
C LYS A 213 -22.65 -17.15 -0.62
N GLY A 214 -21.68 -16.30 -0.99
CA GLY A 214 -21.55 -15.78 -2.35
C GLY A 214 -22.50 -14.61 -2.61
N ALA A 215 -22.73 -13.78 -1.60
CA ALA A 215 -23.62 -12.63 -1.73
C ALA A 215 -22.93 -11.47 -2.49
N ALA A 216 -23.71 -10.74 -3.28
CA ALA A 216 -23.31 -9.49 -3.92
C ALA A 216 -24.14 -8.34 -3.36
N VAL A 217 -23.49 -7.24 -3.01
CA VAL A 217 -24.13 -6.02 -2.51
C VAL A 217 -23.79 -4.88 -3.46
N LEU A 218 -24.80 -4.40 -4.18
CA LEU A 218 -24.70 -3.31 -5.14
C LEU A 218 -24.91 -1.98 -4.42
N ILE A 219 -23.86 -1.15 -4.33
CA ILE A 219 -23.85 0.09 -3.55
C ILE A 219 -24.02 1.27 -4.50
N ARG A 220 -25.19 1.93 -4.45
CA ARG A 220 -25.44 3.22 -5.10
C ARG A 220 -25.31 4.38 -4.10
N GLU A 221 -25.69 4.12 -2.86
CA GLU A 221 -25.57 5.04 -1.72
C GLU A 221 -24.77 4.40 -0.58
N PRO A 222 -24.11 5.19 0.29
CA PRO A 222 -23.26 4.65 1.35
C PRO A 222 -23.99 3.72 2.31
N LEU A 223 -23.32 2.63 2.70
CA LEU A 223 -23.74 1.76 3.79
C LEU A 223 -23.04 2.18 5.08
N VAL A 224 -23.81 2.46 6.13
CA VAL A 224 -23.31 2.88 7.44
C VAL A 224 -23.54 1.76 8.46
N VAL A 225 -22.54 1.47 9.28
CA VAL A 225 -22.64 0.56 10.42
C VAL A 225 -22.24 1.34 11.67
N GLU A 226 -23.17 1.54 12.59
CA GLU A 226 -22.91 2.29 13.82
C GLU A 226 -22.05 1.51 14.81
N GLY A 227 -22.24 0.18 14.89
CA GLY A 227 -21.50 -0.69 15.80
C GLY A 227 -20.32 -1.42 15.16
N ALA A 228 -19.92 -2.51 15.81
CA ALA A 228 -18.90 -3.41 15.30
C ALA A 228 -19.50 -4.43 14.33
N VAL A 229 -18.76 -4.75 13.25
CA VAL A 229 -19.18 -5.75 12.25
C VAL A 229 -18.14 -6.85 12.11
N GLU A 230 -18.62 -8.09 12.07
CA GLU A 230 -17.82 -9.27 11.74
C GLU A 230 -18.27 -9.82 10.38
N PHE A 231 -17.37 -9.83 9.39
CA PHE A 231 -17.65 -10.39 8.08
C PHE A 231 -17.16 -11.83 7.98
N LEU A 232 -18.07 -12.71 7.56
CA LEU A 232 -17.85 -14.15 7.39
C LEU A 232 -18.28 -14.61 5.99
N GLY A 233 -17.64 -15.66 5.48
CA GLY A 233 -17.95 -16.24 4.18
C GLY A 233 -17.60 -15.34 3.00
N LEU A 234 -18.29 -15.51 1.88
CA LEU A 234 -18.00 -14.81 0.61
C LEU A 234 -19.00 -13.68 0.37
N ILE A 235 -18.52 -12.43 0.37
CA ILE A 235 -19.31 -11.23 0.10
C ILE A 235 -18.56 -10.32 -0.89
N THR A 236 -19.26 -9.82 -1.90
CA THR A 236 -18.72 -8.83 -2.85
C THR A 236 -19.54 -7.55 -2.80
N PHE A 237 -18.90 -6.43 -2.46
CA PHE A 237 -19.46 -5.09 -2.49
C PHE A 237 -19.02 -4.40 -3.79
N ILE A 238 -19.98 -3.88 -4.56
CA ILE A 238 -19.75 -3.26 -5.87
C ILE A 238 -20.29 -1.84 -5.84
N GLY A 239 -19.41 -0.84 -5.93
CA GLY A 239 -19.81 0.54 -6.14
C GLY A 239 -20.39 0.72 -7.56
N LEU A 240 -21.60 1.27 -7.64
CA LEU A 240 -22.28 1.55 -8.91
C LEU A 240 -22.22 3.03 -9.30
N SER A 241 -21.99 3.91 -8.33
CA SER A 241 -21.90 5.36 -8.52
C SER A 241 -20.82 5.94 -7.62
N PRO A 242 -20.21 7.07 -8.02
CA PRO A 242 -19.42 7.86 -7.10
C PRO A 242 -20.27 8.43 -5.96
N MET A 243 -19.68 8.52 -4.76
CA MET A 243 -20.35 8.95 -3.53
C MET A 243 -19.52 10.01 -2.81
N GLU A 244 -20.14 10.77 -1.91
CA GLU A 244 -19.47 11.75 -1.03
C GLU A 244 -18.77 11.10 0.19
N GLN A 245 -18.94 9.79 0.36
CA GLN A 245 -18.37 8.97 1.43
C GLN A 245 -17.80 7.66 0.87
N ALA A 246 -17.27 6.80 1.74
CA ALA A 246 -16.88 5.45 1.38
C ALA A 246 -18.10 4.60 1.02
N CYS A 247 -17.90 3.54 0.23
CA CYS A 247 -18.92 2.50 -0.01
C CYS A 247 -19.51 1.98 1.32
N VAL A 248 -18.65 1.67 2.29
CA VAL A 248 -19.05 1.25 3.62
C VAL A 248 -18.30 2.07 4.67
N THR A 249 -19.07 2.71 5.55
CA THR A 249 -18.58 3.42 6.73
C THR A 249 -18.93 2.63 7.98
N VAL A 250 -17.94 2.37 8.82
CA VAL A 250 -18.11 1.65 10.10
C VAL A 250 -17.61 2.55 11.23
N HIS A 251 -18.52 2.95 12.10
CA HIS A 251 -18.22 3.74 13.28
C HIS A 251 -17.59 2.91 14.41
N GLY A 252 -17.89 1.61 14.49
CA GLY A 252 -17.18 0.68 15.36
C GLY A 252 -15.94 0.06 14.71
N SER A 253 -15.67 -1.19 15.08
CA SER A 253 -14.58 -2.00 14.52
C SER A 253 -15.06 -2.99 13.46
N ILE A 254 -14.21 -3.28 12.47
CA ILE A 254 -14.41 -4.38 11.52
C ILE A 254 -13.53 -5.57 11.93
N THR A 255 -14.11 -6.77 11.95
CA THR A 255 -13.38 -8.04 11.96
C THR A 255 -13.65 -8.81 10.67
N ILE A 256 -12.60 -9.29 10.02
CA ILE A 256 -12.69 -10.16 8.84
C ILE A 256 -12.14 -11.53 9.21
N GLY A 257 -12.99 -12.53 9.04
CA GLY A 257 -12.73 -13.91 9.42
C GLY A 257 -13.07 -14.20 10.89
N GLY A 258 -12.69 -15.39 11.32
CA GLY A 258 -13.01 -15.93 12.63
C GLY A 258 -12.44 -17.33 12.83
N THR A 259 -12.89 -18.02 13.88
CA THR A 259 -12.36 -19.34 14.27
C THR A 259 -12.89 -20.51 13.43
N SER A 260 -13.97 -20.33 12.67
CA SER A 260 -14.64 -21.43 11.95
C SER A 260 -14.83 -21.24 10.45
N ASP A 261 -14.92 -20.00 9.95
CA ASP A 261 -15.25 -19.73 8.55
C ASP A 261 -14.19 -18.83 7.89
N GLU A 262 -13.68 -19.23 6.73
CA GLU A 262 -12.84 -18.36 5.90
C GLU A 262 -13.69 -17.23 5.32
N ALA A 263 -13.35 -15.98 5.65
CA ALA A 263 -13.97 -14.81 5.03
C ALA A 263 -13.24 -14.45 3.74
N ASN A 264 -13.98 -14.16 2.67
CA ASN A 264 -13.44 -13.61 1.43
C ASN A 264 -14.31 -12.43 1.04
N ILE A 265 -13.84 -11.23 1.37
CA ILE A 265 -14.57 -10.00 1.24
C ILE A 265 -13.91 -9.16 0.16
N LEU A 266 -14.66 -8.88 -0.92
CA LEU A 266 -14.21 -8.08 -2.04
C LEU A 266 -14.96 -6.75 -2.06
N PHE A 267 -14.23 -5.64 -2.14
CA PHE A 267 -14.76 -4.33 -2.51
C PHE A 267 -14.23 -3.95 -3.89
N THR A 268 -15.11 -3.56 -4.81
CA THR A 268 -14.70 -3.17 -6.15
C THR A 268 -15.44 -1.95 -6.65
N ASP A 269 -14.74 -1.12 -7.44
CA ASP A 269 -15.30 0.04 -8.12
C ASP A 269 -15.97 1.05 -7.15
N CYS A 270 -15.41 1.17 -5.94
CA CYS A 270 -15.87 2.09 -4.90
C CYS A 270 -15.16 3.46 -5.01
N HIS A 271 -15.92 4.52 -5.23
CA HIS A 271 -15.38 5.84 -5.57
C HIS A 271 -15.92 6.93 -4.62
N ASN A 272 -15.10 7.35 -3.67
CA ASN A 272 -15.38 8.51 -2.83
C ASN A 272 -14.87 9.80 -3.50
N GLN A 273 -15.78 10.61 -4.02
CA GLN A 273 -15.52 11.93 -4.60
C GLN A 273 -15.69 13.07 -3.60
N GLY A 274 -16.17 12.75 -2.39
CA GLY A 274 -16.36 13.73 -1.36
C GLY A 274 -15.04 14.27 -0.85
N ASN A 275 -15.06 15.54 -0.45
CA ASN A 275 -13.91 16.20 0.16
C ASN A 275 -13.73 15.81 1.65
N THR A 276 -14.11 14.57 1.98
CA THR A 276 -14.11 13.97 3.31
C THR A 276 -12.85 13.14 3.52
N SER A 277 -12.37 13.08 4.76
CA SER A 277 -11.31 12.14 5.14
C SER A 277 -11.92 10.74 5.26
N ALA A 278 -12.28 10.12 4.14
CA ALA A 278 -12.84 8.78 4.10
C ALA A 278 -12.19 7.98 2.96
N GLY A 279 -12.23 6.65 3.08
CA GLY A 279 -11.69 5.78 2.06
C GLY A 279 -12.61 5.72 0.83
N GLY A 280 -12.16 5.06 -0.24
CA GLY A 280 -13.03 4.73 -1.37
C GLY A 280 -13.97 3.59 -1.02
N ALA A 281 -13.40 2.45 -0.62
CA ALA A 281 -14.16 1.27 -0.23
C ALA A 281 -14.62 1.29 1.22
N LEU A 282 -13.68 1.51 2.16
CA LEU A 282 -13.92 1.40 3.59
C LEU A 282 -13.48 2.67 4.33
N HIS A 283 -14.35 3.16 5.20
CA HIS A 283 -14.01 4.09 6.28
C HIS A 283 -14.29 3.44 7.62
N ILE A 284 -13.27 3.36 8.48
CA ILE A 284 -13.34 2.68 9.77
C ILE A 284 -12.89 3.66 10.86
N ALA A 285 -13.75 3.94 11.84
CA ALA A 285 -13.40 4.89 12.89
C ALA A 285 -12.51 4.26 13.98
N GLU A 286 -12.78 3.03 14.42
CA GLU A 286 -12.07 2.41 15.57
C GLU A 286 -10.99 1.38 15.21
N GLY A 287 -11.22 0.49 14.25
CA GLY A 287 -10.17 -0.50 13.94
C GLY A 287 -10.57 -1.60 12.97
N LEU A 288 -9.56 -2.13 12.29
CA LEU A 288 -9.68 -3.25 11.36
C LEU A 288 -8.86 -4.42 11.91
N THR A 289 -9.52 -5.55 12.17
CA THR A 289 -8.87 -6.80 12.51
C THR A 289 -9.06 -7.81 11.39
N VAL A 290 -7.96 -8.37 10.87
CA VAL A 290 -7.99 -9.49 9.93
C VAL A 290 -7.30 -10.67 10.61
N VAL A 291 -8.08 -11.70 10.95
CA VAL A 291 -7.57 -12.89 11.67
C VAL A 291 -7.29 -14.02 10.68
N SER A 292 -8.32 -14.39 9.93
CA SER A 292 -8.30 -15.41 8.89
C SER A 292 -9.07 -14.87 7.68
N GLY A 293 -8.81 -15.40 6.50
CA GLY A 293 -9.49 -14.95 5.28
C GLY A 293 -8.80 -13.82 4.52
N VAL A 294 -9.55 -13.21 3.62
CA VAL A 294 -9.07 -12.29 2.58
C VAL A 294 -9.94 -11.05 2.53
N LEU A 295 -9.33 -9.88 2.72
CA LEU A 295 -9.89 -8.60 2.35
C LEU A 295 -9.25 -8.18 1.02
N GLU A 296 -10.04 -8.12 -0.04
CA GLU A 296 -9.59 -7.66 -1.34
C GLU A 296 -10.30 -6.36 -1.73
N ILE A 297 -9.53 -5.41 -2.26
CA ILE A 297 -10.04 -4.12 -2.73
C ILE A 297 -9.47 -3.83 -4.10
N GLU A 298 -10.34 -3.60 -5.07
CA GLU A 298 -9.94 -3.35 -6.45
C GLU A 298 -10.55 -2.05 -7.00
N ARG A 299 -9.75 -1.35 -7.82
CA ARG A 299 -10.20 -0.21 -8.65
C ARG A 299 -10.98 0.85 -7.87
N SER A 300 -10.63 1.05 -6.61
CA SER A 300 -11.32 2.01 -5.74
C SER A 300 -10.58 3.34 -5.73
N SER A 301 -11.29 4.43 -5.45
CA SER A 301 -10.68 5.75 -5.38
C SER A 301 -11.23 6.65 -4.28
N SER A 302 -10.41 7.60 -3.85
CA SER A 302 -10.77 8.62 -2.86
C SER A 302 -10.10 9.96 -3.17
N VAL A 303 -10.70 11.07 -2.72
CA VAL A 303 -10.07 12.40 -2.85
C VAL A 303 -9.03 12.66 -1.75
N LYS A 304 -9.34 12.38 -0.48
CA LYS A 304 -8.42 12.67 0.65
C LYS A 304 -7.90 11.44 1.36
N GLY A 305 -8.77 10.46 1.64
CA GLY A 305 -8.45 9.27 2.44
C GLY A 305 -7.71 8.20 1.64
N GLY A 306 -7.57 7.00 2.22
CA GLY A 306 -6.97 5.86 1.54
C GLY A 306 -7.90 5.31 0.46
N ALA A 307 -7.40 5.09 -0.76
CA ALA A 307 -8.28 4.73 -1.89
C ALA A 307 -9.10 3.45 -1.66
N GLY A 308 -8.54 2.49 -0.94
CA GLY A 308 -9.26 1.33 -0.44
C GLY A 308 -9.79 1.56 0.97
N VAL A 309 -8.88 1.57 1.94
CA VAL A 309 -9.22 1.63 3.36
C VAL A 309 -8.71 2.92 3.98
N TYR A 310 -9.57 3.59 4.74
CA TYR A 310 -9.20 4.65 5.65
C TYR A 310 -9.56 4.28 7.09
N ILE A 311 -8.57 4.32 7.99
CA ILE A 311 -8.74 4.12 9.42
C ILE A 311 -8.47 5.45 10.13
N ASP A 312 -9.47 6.01 10.82
CA ASP A 312 -9.34 7.34 11.45
C ASP A 312 -8.60 7.30 12.79
N ASN A 313 -9.25 6.79 13.85
CA ASN A 313 -8.70 6.77 15.21
C ASN A 313 -8.55 5.32 15.69
N GLY A 314 -7.80 4.52 14.94
CA GLY A 314 -7.90 3.09 15.06
C GLY A 314 -6.68 2.27 14.71
N ASN A 315 -6.73 1.01 15.10
CA ASN A 315 -5.65 0.07 14.85
C ASN A 315 -5.97 -0.83 13.65
N LEU A 316 -5.00 -1.02 12.76
CA LEU A 316 -5.01 -2.17 11.87
C LEU A 316 -4.24 -3.30 12.56
N ARG A 317 -4.96 -4.38 12.89
CA ARG A 317 -4.37 -5.60 13.43
C ARG A 317 -4.55 -6.73 12.44
N GLN A 318 -3.44 -7.24 11.90
CA GLN A 318 -3.45 -8.45 11.10
C GLN A 318 -2.82 -9.59 11.90
N ALA A 319 -3.57 -10.64 12.17
CA ALA A 319 -3.14 -11.83 12.89
C ALA A 319 -3.27 -13.08 12.02
N GLY A 320 -2.99 -12.93 10.72
CA GLY A 320 -3.17 -13.93 9.68
C GLY A 320 -3.88 -13.36 8.44
N GLY A 321 -4.37 -14.24 7.57
CA GLY A 321 -5.12 -13.84 6.38
C GLY A 321 -4.33 -12.96 5.39
N MET A 322 -5.07 -12.33 4.47
CA MET A 322 -4.52 -11.46 3.42
C MET A 322 -5.31 -10.17 3.27
N ILE A 323 -4.61 -9.04 3.14
CA ILE A 323 -5.18 -7.76 2.71
C ILE A 323 -4.57 -7.44 1.34
N LYS A 324 -5.39 -7.41 0.30
CA LYS A 324 -4.96 -7.17 -1.09
C LYS A 324 -5.60 -5.90 -1.62
N ILE A 325 -4.80 -4.96 -2.10
CA ILE A 325 -5.31 -3.73 -2.71
C ILE A 325 -4.71 -3.57 -4.10
N LYS A 326 -5.56 -3.46 -5.13
CA LYS A 326 -5.12 -3.43 -6.52
C LYS A 326 -5.73 -2.28 -7.29
N ALA A 327 -4.88 -1.60 -8.08
CA ALA A 327 -5.27 -0.56 -9.02
C ALA A 327 -6.13 0.55 -8.39
N SER A 328 -5.90 0.84 -7.10
CA SER A 328 -6.64 1.87 -6.36
C SER A 328 -5.87 3.19 -6.36
N THR A 329 -6.58 4.32 -6.33
CA THR A 329 -5.99 5.66 -6.47
C THR A 329 -6.57 6.68 -5.51
N SER A 330 -5.72 7.39 -4.78
CA SER A 330 -6.11 8.49 -3.90
C SER A 330 -5.52 9.81 -4.40
N GLU A 331 -6.29 10.90 -4.44
CA GLU A 331 -5.71 12.23 -4.68
C GLU A 331 -4.97 12.78 -3.44
N GLY A 332 -5.18 12.13 -2.29
CA GLY A 332 -4.61 12.44 -0.99
C GLY A 332 -3.55 11.44 -0.57
N ASN A 333 -3.75 10.80 0.58
CA ASN A 333 -2.75 9.91 1.17
C ASN A 333 -3.22 8.44 1.09
N GLY A 334 -2.28 7.53 0.86
CA GLY A 334 -2.54 6.08 0.87
C GLY A 334 -3.25 5.62 -0.41
N GLY A 335 -2.50 5.19 -1.42
CA GLY A 335 -3.09 4.73 -2.67
C GLY A 335 -3.85 3.41 -2.53
N GLY A 336 -3.66 2.71 -1.41
CA GLY A 336 -4.51 1.61 -0.96
C GLY A 336 -5.02 1.80 0.46
N LEU A 337 -4.12 1.99 1.43
CA LEU A 337 -4.45 2.09 2.86
C LEU A 337 -3.96 3.42 3.43
N LEU A 338 -4.80 4.07 4.24
CA LEU A 338 -4.39 5.19 5.09
C LEU A 338 -4.82 4.91 6.53
N ILE A 339 -3.85 4.96 7.45
CA ILE A 339 -4.12 5.04 8.90
C ILE A 339 -3.80 6.47 9.32
N SER A 340 -4.80 7.18 9.82
CA SER A 340 -4.73 8.60 10.17
C SER A 340 -4.18 8.84 11.56
N LYS A 341 -4.59 8.00 12.52
CA LYS A 341 -4.11 7.90 13.89
C LYS A 341 -4.28 6.46 14.37
N GLY A 342 -3.35 5.99 15.19
CA GLY A 342 -3.41 4.66 15.82
C GLY A 342 -2.14 3.85 15.60
N SER A 343 -2.31 2.55 15.33
CA SER A 343 -1.19 1.62 15.15
C SER A 343 -1.44 0.59 14.04
N LEU A 344 -0.35 0.12 13.45
CA LEU A 344 -0.35 -1.03 12.57
C LEU A 344 0.42 -2.16 13.26
N VAL A 345 -0.29 -3.23 13.58
CA VAL A 345 0.26 -4.44 14.20
C VAL A 345 0.02 -5.62 13.26
N GLN A 346 1.10 -6.14 12.69
CA GLN A 346 1.05 -7.35 11.87
C GLN A 346 1.75 -8.48 12.63
N ALA A 347 1.00 -9.50 13.07
CA ALA A 347 1.54 -10.66 13.76
C ALA A 347 1.76 -11.87 12.85
N ASP A 348 1.05 -11.93 11.72
CA ASP A 348 1.13 -12.95 10.66
C ASP A 348 0.44 -12.38 9.40
N GLY A 349 0.41 -13.16 8.31
CA GLY A 349 -0.35 -12.83 7.10
C GLY A 349 0.38 -11.96 6.09
N GLN A 350 -0.38 -11.46 5.11
CA GLN A 350 0.16 -10.65 4.01
C GLN A 350 -0.66 -9.38 3.79
N ILE A 351 0.01 -8.24 3.64
CA ILE A 351 -0.57 -7.00 3.10
C ILE A 351 0.11 -6.76 1.75
N SER A 352 -0.65 -6.71 0.66
CA SER A 352 -0.11 -6.48 -0.68
C SER A 352 -0.80 -5.33 -1.39
N CYS A 353 -0.05 -4.39 -1.95
CA CYS A 353 -0.55 -3.40 -2.89
C CYS A 353 0.03 -3.62 -4.29
N HIS A 354 -0.81 -3.56 -5.32
CA HIS A 354 -0.37 -3.65 -6.70
C HIS A 354 -0.92 -2.51 -7.54
N LYS A 355 -0.04 -1.72 -8.17
CA LYS A 355 -0.39 -0.58 -9.04
C LYS A 355 -1.28 0.46 -8.37
N CYS A 356 -1.09 0.67 -7.07
CA CYS A 356 -1.78 1.72 -6.33
C CYS A 356 -1.08 3.08 -6.53
N SER A 357 -1.84 4.18 -6.44
CA SER A 357 -1.25 5.52 -6.57
C SER A 357 -1.85 6.53 -5.59
N ALA A 358 -1.01 7.45 -5.10
CA ALA A 358 -1.48 8.54 -4.24
C ALA A 358 -0.69 9.83 -4.42
N LYS A 359 -1.15 10.92 -3.81
CA LYS A 359 -0.28 12.08 -3.59
C LYS A 359 0.80 11.75 -2.57
N ARG A 360 0.51 11.03 -1.48
CA ARG A 360 1.51 10.52 -0.53
C ARG A 360 1.29 9.05 -0.17
N GLY A 361 2.33 8.22 -0.23
CA GLY A 361 2.25 6.80 0.11
C GLY A 361 1.44 6.01 -0.92
N GLY A 362 2.05 5.66 -2.05
CA GLY A 362 1.32 5.05 -3.19
C GLY A 362 0.66 3.70 -2.88
N CYS A 363 1.13 2.97 -1.87
CA CYS A 363 0.46 1.79 -1.30
C CYS A 363 -0.20 2.15 0.04
N MET A 364 0.61 2.58 1.02
CA MET A 364 0.12 2.94 2.35
C MET A 364 0.66 4.29 2.81
N ALA A 365 -0.15 5.01 3.56
CA ALA A 365 0.28 6.16 4.34
C ALA A 365 -0.10 5.94 5.80
N LEU A 366 0.84 6.22 6.70
CA LEU A 366 0.70 6.00 8.14
C LEU A 366 0.91 7.35 8.83
N ASN A 367 -0.13 8.19 8.76
CA ASN A 367 -0.09 9.49 9.40
C ASN A 367 -0.34 9.31 10.90
N GLY A 368 0.36 10.05 11.76
CA GLY A 368 0.07 10.07 13.20
C GLY A 368 0.13 8.69 13.88
N VAL A 369 0.81 7.72 13.28
CA VAL A 369 0.94 6.37 13.82
C VAL A 369 2.00 6.39 14.91
N HIS A 370 1.60 6.07 16.14
CA HIS A 370 2.50 6.07 17.29
C HIS A 370 3.29 4.77 17.40
N ASN A 371 2.74 3.66 16.90
CA ASN A 371 3.35 2.34 16.96
C ASN A 371 3.17 1.63 15.62
N TYR A 372 4.29 1.25 15.02
CA TYR A 372 4.34 0.33 13.89
C TYR A 372 5.10 -0.92 14.34
N SER A 373 4.40 -2.05 14.42
CA SER A 373 4.97 -3.31 14.90
C SER A 373 4.69 -4.41 13.89
N LEU A 374 5.74 -4.83 13.18
CA LEU A 374 5.73 -6.08 12.42
C LEU A 374 6.34 -7.16 13.31
N GLN A 375 5.50 -8.06 13.80
CA GLN A 375 5.94 -9.26 14.51
C GLN A 375 6.25 -10.37 13.50
N THR A 376 6.78 -11.48 14.01
CA THR A 376 7.34 -12.59 13.23
C THR A 376 6.36 -13.14 12.20
N ASN A 377 6.82 -13.38 10.95
CA ASN A 377 6.09 -13.97 9.81
C ASN A 377 5.08 -13.08 9.06
N GLY A 378 4.82 -11.86 9.52
CA GLY A 378 4.09 -10.88 8.71
C GLY A 378 4.84 -10.49 7.43
N SER A 379 4.13 -10.30 6.32
CA SER A 379 4.69 -9.82 5.06
C SER A 379 3.95 -8.61 4.52
N ILE A 380 4.72 -7.62 4.05
CA ILE A 380 4.19 -6.51 3.28
C ILE A 380 4.87 -6.50 1.92
N GLU A 381 4.04 -6.41 0.88
CA GLU A 381 4.43 -6.36 -0.51
C GLU A 381 3.85 -5.12 -1.19
N ALA A 382 4.67 -4.40 -1.95
CA ALA A 382 4.17 -3.33 -2.79
C ALA A 382 4.85 -3.38 -4.16
N GLU A 383 4.03 -3.46 -5.20
CA GLU A 383 4.49 -3.59 -6.56
C GLU A 383 3.89 -2.52 -7.46
N GLY A 384 4.74 -1.78 -8.16
CA GLY A 384 4.31 -0.80 -9.16
C GLY A 384 3.53 0.38 -8.56
N CYS A 385 3.67 0.63 -7.26
CA CYS A 385 2.99 1.72 -6.57
C CYS A 385 3.69 3.06 -6.83
N THR A 386 2.91 4.14 -6.93
CA THR A 386 3.43 5.47 -7.27
C THR A 386 2.93 6.56 -6.33
N ALA A 387 3.80 7.50 -5.99
CA ALA A 387 3.42 8.69 -5.22
C ALA A 387 3.88 9.99 -5.89
N ALA A 388 3.03 11.01 -5.84
CA ALA A 388 3.39 12.34 -6.32
C ALA A 388 4.40 13.03 -5.38
N ALA A 389 4.29 12.80 -4.07
CA ALA A 389 5.15 13.33 -3.03
C ALA A 389 5.33 12.28 -1.92
N GLY A 390 6.54 12.16 -1.38
CA GLY A 390 6.88 11.10 -0.42
C GLY A 390 7.03 9.74 -1.10
N ALA A 391 6.82 8.65 -0.35
CA ALA A 391 7.19 7.33 -0.83
C ALA A 391 6.21 6.72 -1.83
N GLY A 392 6.74 6.05 -2.85
CA GLY A 392 5.92 5.33 -3.83
C GLY A 392 5.14 4.15 -3.26
N SER A 393 5.59 3.56 -2.14
CA SER A 393 4.83 2.54 -1.41
C SER A 393 4.36 3.05 -0.05
N GLN A 394 5.25 3.25 0.91
CA GLN A 394 4.89 3.53 2.31
C GLN A 394 5.48 4.85 2.80
N SER A 395 4.62 5.77 3.24
CA SER A 395 5.02 7.03 3.88
C SER A 395 4.64 7.03 5.36
N PHE A 396 5.60 7.36 6.23
CA PHE A 396 5.45 7.46 7.68
C PHE A 396 5.65 8.89 8.16
#